data_AF-A0A7C3NTI9-F1
#
_entry.id   AF-A0A7C3NTI9-F1
#
_cell.length_a   1.000
_cell.length_b   1.000
_cell.length_c   1.000
_cell.angle_alpha   90.00
_cell.angle_beta   90.00
_cell.angle_gamma   90.00
#
_symmetry.space_group_name_H-M   'P 1'
#
loop_
_entity.id
_entity.type
_entity.pdbx_description
1 polymer ?
#
loop_
_entity_poly.entity_id
_entity_poly.type
_entity_poly.pdbx_seq_one_letter_code
_entity_poly.pdbx_strand_id
1 'polypeptide(L)' 'GDERLKAILVSNSPCSEAEIVEHCRGKIADFKIPGLVEFRDSLPKSPTGKVRRELLQPV' A
#
# COMPACT_ATOMS: atom_id res chain seq x y z
N GLY A 1 -12.56 12.25 9.16
CA GLY A 1 -12.12 11.65 10.42
C GLY A 1 -12.30 10.17 10.33
N ASP A 2 -11.23 9.48 9.91
CA ASP A 2 -10.94 8.04 10.04
C ASP A 2 -9.56 7.89 9.35
N GLU A 3 -8.48 8.29 10.04
CA GLU A 3 -7.12 8.24 9.46
C GLU A 3 -6.65 6.79 9.48
N ARG A 4 -6.63 6.14 8.31
CA ARG A 4 -6.17 4.76 8.16
C ARG A 4 -4.93 4.69 7.28
N LEU A 5 -3.94 3.90 7.71
CA LEU A 5 -2.78 3.61 6.89
C LEU A 5 -3.20 2.72 5.71
N LYS A 6 -3.13 3.27 4.49
CA LYS A 6 -3.35 2.52 3.25
C LYS A 6 -2.01 2.12 2.64
N ALA A 7 -1.85 0.83 2.35
CA ALA A 7 -0.79 0.32 1.48
C ALA A 7 -1.29 0.21 0.04
N ILE A 8 -0.58 0.82 -0.91
CA ILE A 8 -0.87 0.70 -2.34
C ILE A 8 0.21 -0.17 -2.97
N LEU A 9 -0.20 -1.29 -3.56
CA LEU A 9 0.70 -2.35 -4.02
C LEU A 9 0.51 -2.64 -5.50
N VAL A 10 1.62 -2.95 -6.16
CA VAL A 10 1.64 -3.64 -7.46
C VAL A 10 2.33 -4.96 -7.19
N SER A 11 1.66 -6.07 -7.50
CA SER A 11 2.19 -7.41 -7.25
C SER A 11 2.52 -8.11 -8.55
N ASN A 12 3.63 -8.85 -8.57
CA ASN A 12 4.01 -9.72 -9.69
C ASN A 12 3.45 -11.14 -9.54
N SER A 13 2.82 -11.44 -8.40
CA SER A 13 2.23 -12.74 -8.09
C SER A 13 0.93 -12.57 -7.31
N PRO A 14 -0.01 -13.52 -7.38
CA PRO A 14 -1.21 -13.47 -6.56
C PRO A 14 -0.85 -13.42 -5.07
N CYS A 15 -1.43 -12.44 -4.36
CA CYS A 15 -1.42 -12.35 -2.91
C CYS A 15 -2.69 -11.63 -2.44
N SER A 16 -3.11 -11.93 -1.23
CA SER A 16 -4.28 -11.36 -0.60
C SER A 16 -3.92 -10.23 0.36
N GLU A 17 -4.89 -9.37 0.65
CA GLU A 17 -4.73 -8.31 1.65
C GLU A 17 -4.35 -8.88 3.04
N ALA A 18 -4.94 -10.02 3.41
CA ALA A 18 -4.65 -10.69 4.68
C ALA A 18 -3.19 -11.15 4.77
N GLU A 19 -2.64 -11.71 3.70
CA GLU A 19 -1.23 -12.13 3.65
C GLU A 19 -0.28 -10.93 3.78
N ILE A 20 -0.62 -9.79 3.19
CA ILE A 20 0.17 -8.55 3.34
C ILE A 20 0.13 -8.04 4.79
N VAL A 21 -1.05 -7.99 5.39
CA VAL A 21 -1.22 -7.54 6.79
C VAL A 21 -0.48 -8.48 7.75
N GLU A 22 -0.62 -9.79 7.57
CA GLU A 22 0.09 -10.79 8.37
C GLU A 22 1.61 -10.71 8.16
N HIS A 23 2.06 -10.41 6.94
CA HIS A 23 3.47 -10.19 6.68
C HIS A 23 4.04 -9.00 7.47
N CYS A 24 3.25 -7.95 7.67
CA CYS A 24 3.65 -6.79 8.47
C CYS A 24 3.63 -7.08 9.99
N ARG A 25 2.72 -7.93 10.47
CA ARG A 25 2.65 -8.32 11.88
C ARG A 25 3.98 -8.92 12.35
N GLY A 26 4.46 -8.47 13.50
CA GLY A 26 5.73 -8.91 14.08
C GLY A 26 7.00 -8.40 13.38
N LYS A 27 6.90 -7.74 12.22
CA LYS A 27 8.05 -7.08 11.54
C LYS A 27 8.13 -5.58 11.80
N ILE A 28 6.98 -4.94 12.03
CA ILE A 28 6.86 -3.52 12.33
C ILE A 28 5.92 -3.32 13.52
N ALA A 29 5.96 -2.15 14.15
CA ALA A 29 5.04 -1.80 15.22
C ALA A 29 3.58 -1.79 14.74
N ASP A 30 2.66 -2.21 15.60
CA ASP A 30 1.25 -2.44 15.25
C ASP A 30 0.57 -1.22 14.60
N PHE A 31 0.88 -0.01 15.08
CA PHE A 31 0.33 1.23 14.52
C PHE A 31 0.81 1.56 13.10
N LYS A 32 1.82 0.83 12.57
CA LYS A 32 2.31 0.96 11.19
C LYS A 32 1.72 -0.08 10.24
N ILE A 33 0.96 -1.04 10.77
CA ILE A 33 0.32 -2.07 9.96
C ILE A 33 -0.79 -1.39 9.14
N PRO A 34 -0.85 -1.60 7.81
CA PRO A 34 -1.88 -0.98 7.00
C PRO A 34 -3.26 -1.51 7.38
N GLY A 35 -4.21 -0.60 7.59
CA GLY A 35 -5.62 -0.91 7.81
C GLY A 35 -6.42 -1.08 6.51
N LEU A 36 -5.79 -0.77 5.36
CA LEU A 36 -6.35 -0.95 4.03
C LEU A 36 -5.25 -1.29 3.04
N VAL A 37 -5.47 -2.29 2.18
CA VAL A 37 -4.54 -2.67 1.12
C VAL A 37 -5.25 -2.49 -0.22
N GLU A 38 -4.63 -1.77 -1.15
CA GLU A 38 -5.17 -1.51 -2.48
C GLU A 38 -4.19 -2.04 -3.53
N PHE A 39 -4.65 -2.98 -4.34
CA PHE A 39 -3.89 -3.50 -5.47
C PHE A 39 -4.14 -2.66 -6.72
N ARG A 40 -3.07 -2.37 -7.46
CA ARG A 40 -3.11 -1.68 -8.76
C ARG A 40 -2.25 -2.41 -9.77
N ASP A 41 -2.55 -2.22 -11.05
CA ASP A 41 -1.71 -2.69 -12.14
C ASP A 41 -0.40 -1.90 -12.25
N SER A 42 -0.42 -0.62 -11.85
CA SER A 42 0.76 0.24 -11.85
C SER A 42 0.68 1.39 -10.86
N LEU A 43 1.86 1.91 -10.48
CA LEU A 43 1.97 3.15 -9.71
C LEU A 43 2.18 4.33 -10.67
N PRO A 44 1.52 5.48 -10.44
CA PRO A 44 1.77 6.68 -11.22
C PRO A 44 3.21 7.14 -11.00
N LYS A 45 3.95 7.33 -12.09
CA LYS A 45 5.36 7.73 -12.05
C LYS A 45 5.59 9.04 -12.81
N SER A 46 6.60 9.79 -12.40
CA SER A 46 7.16 10.91 -13.18
C SER A 46 7.90 10.38 -14.41
N PRO A 47 8.23 11.25 -15.38
CA PRO A 47 9.12 10.88 -16.49
C PRO A 47 10.48 10.33 -16.03
N THR A 48 10.93 10.72 -14.83
CA THR A 48 12.16 10.23 -14.19
C THR A 48 11.94 8.99 -13.31
N GLY A 49 10.74 8.39 -13.33
CA GLY A 49 10.43 7.14 -12.64
C GLY A 49 10.02 7.26 -11.17
N LYS A 50 9.98 8.47 -10.59
CA LYS A 50 9.57 8.69 -9.19
C LYS A 50 8.06 8.52 -9.04
N VAL A 51 7.61 7.88 -7.97
CA VAL A 51 6.17 7.76 -7.69
C VAL A 51 5.55 9.13 -7.42
N ARG A 52 4.48 9.46 -8.14
CA ARG A 52 3.68 10.68 -7.95
C ARG A 52 2.63 10.44 -6.88
N ARG A 53 2.98 10.76 -5.63
CA ARG A 53 2.13 10.51 -4.46
C ARG A 53 0.84 11.33 -4.51
N GLU A 54 0.89 12.51 -5.12
CA GLU A 54 -0.26 13.41 -5.31
C GLU A 54 -1.36 12.82 -6.21
N LEU A 55 -1.03 11.84 -7.06
CA LEU A 55 -1.98 11.12 -7.92
C LEU A 55 -2.53 9.85 -7.25
N LEU A 56 -2.03 9.52 -6.06
CA LEU A 56 -2.61 8.47 -5.24
C LEU A 56 -3.76 9.13 -4.47
N GLN A 57 -4.99 8.65 -4.69
CA GLN A 57 -6.17 9.23 -4.04
C GLN A 57 -6.01 9.20 -2.51
N PRO A 58 -6.36 10.29 -1.81
CA PRO A 58 -6.44 10.27 -0.36
C PRO A 58 -7.54 9.29 0.08
N VAL A 59 -7.33 8.71 1.27
CA VAL A 59 -8.35 7.93 1.99
C VAL A 59 -9.41 8.83 2.59
#